data_AF-A0A1B6GUW0-F1
#
_entry.id   AF-A0A1B6GUW0-F1
#
_cell.length_a   1.000
_cell.length_b   1.000
_cell.length_c   1.000
_cell.angle_alpha   90.00
_cell.angle_beta   90.00
_cell.angle_gamma   90.00
#
_symmetry.space_group_name_H-M   'P 1'
#
loop_
_entity.id
_entity.type
_entity.pdbx_description
1 polymer ?
#
loop_
_entity_poly.entity_id
_entity_poly.type
_entity_poly.pdbx_seq_one_letter_code
_entity_poly.pdbx_strand_id
1 'polypeptide(L)'
;LKRALLFSRRDWTLMYLRLFAHILVGFLIGALYFDIGNDGAKVLSNLGFLFFNMLFLMYTSMTITILSFPLELPVLIKEHFNRWYCLRSYYMAITLSDMPFQAIFCVIYVSIVYFMTSQPPEMFRFAMFLGSCLLISFVAQSVGLVVGAAMNVQNGVFLAPVMSVPFLLFSGFFVSFDAIPIYLRWITYLSYIRYGFEGTALATYSFNRTKLKCYQTYCHF
;
A
#
# COMPACT_ATOMS: atom_id res chain seq x y z
N LEU A 1 16.01 -18.59 -4.04
CA LEU A 1 15.84 -17.88 -2.74
C LEU A 1 17.15 -17.28 -2.21
N LYS A 2 18.16 -18.09 -1.83
CA LYS A 2 19.43 -17.57 -1.25
C LYS A 2 20.11 -16.49 -2.13
N ARG A 3 20.16 -16.71 -3.45
CA ARG A 3 20.68 -15.73 -4.43
C ARG A 3 19.90 -14.41 -4.40
N ALA A 4 18.57 -14.48 -4.46
CA ALA A 4 17.70 -13.30 -4.47
C ALA A 4 17.82 -12.49 -3.17
N LEU A 5 17.85 -13.17 -2.01
CA LEU A 5 18.09 -12.51 -0.72
C LEU A 5 19.46 -11.83 -0.65
N LEU A 6 20.51 -12.48 -1.17
CA LEU A 6 21.86 -11.89 -1.21
C LEU A 6 21.91 -10.69 -2.15
N PHE A 7 21.22 -10.73 -3.29
CA PHE A 7 21.13 -9.63 -4.24
C PHE A 7 20.41 -8.43 -3.60
N SER A 8 19.21 -8.65 -3.08
CA SER A 8 18.41 -7.61 -2.40
C SER A 8 19.18 -6.98 -1.24
N ARG A 9 19.83 -7.79 -0.40
CA ARG A 9 20.66 -7.29 0.72
C ARG A 9 21.87 -6.49 0.26
N ARG A 10 22.43 -6.76 -0.93
CA ARG A 10 23.61 -6.06 -1.46
C ARG A 10 23.24 -4.74 -2.14
N ASP A 11 21.99 -4.57 -2.56
CA ASP A 11 21.49 -3.28 -3.05
C ASP A 11 21.13 -2.35 -1.89
N TRP A 12 22.16 -2.00 -1.12
CA TRP A 12 22.03 -1.16 0.07
C TRP A 12 21.43 0.19 -0.28
N THR A 13 21.76 0.75 -1.45
CA THR A 13 21.29 2.07 -1.89
C THR A 13 19.77 2.13 -2.03
N LEU A 14 19.14 1.18 -2.72
CA LEU A 14 17.68 1.17 -2.86
C LEU A 14 16.99 0.88 -1.53
N MET A 15 17.55 -0.01 -0.70
CA MET A 15 16.99 -0.32 0.62
C MET A 15 17.00 0.88 1.56
N TYR A 16 18.13 1.61 1.66
CA TYR A 16 18.24 2.79 2.53
C TYR A 16 17.36 3.94 2.04
N LEU A 17 17.33 4.21 0.73
CA LEU A 17 16.45 5.25 0.17
C LEU A 17 14.97 4.93 0.43
N ARG A 18 14.57 3.67 0.27
CA ARG A 18 13.20 3.23 0.56
C ARG A 18 12.86 3.42 2.03
N LEU A 19 13.72 2.96 2.94
CA LEU A 19 13.52 3.10 4.37
C LEU A 19 13.42 4.59 4.76
N PHE A 20 14.34 5.42 4.28
CA PHE A 20 14.34 6.85 4.53
C PHE A 20 13.06 7.52 4.03
N ALA A 21 12.61 7.20 2.81
CA ALA A 21 11.37 7.74 2.26
C ALA A 21 10.14 7.35 3.09
N HIS A 22 10.07 6.10 3.57
CA HIS A 22 8.96 5.63 4.42
C HIS A 22 8.95 6.37 5.78
N ILE A 23 10.12 6.58 6.39
CA ILE A 23 10.23 7.32 7.65
C ILE A 23 9.85 8.79 7.44
N LEU A 24 10.45 9.45 6.44
CA LEU A 24 10.23 10.86 6.15
C LEU A 24 8.76 11.16 5.85
N VAL A 25 8.14 10.38 4.95
CA VAL A 25 6.74 10.57 4.58
C VAL A 25 5.81 10.14 5.72
N GLY A 26 6.20 9.13 6.52
CA GLY A 26 5.49 8.76 7.74
C GLY A 26 5.39 9.93 8.72
N PHE A 27 6.51 10.61 9.00
CA PHE A 27 6.50 11.80 9.84
C PHE A 27 5.70 12.96 9.22
N LEU A 28 5.83 13.19 7.91
CA LEU A 28 5.08 14.24 7.22
C LEU A 28 3.55 14.02 7.32
N ILE A 29 3.07 12.83 6.97
CA ILE A 29 1.65 12.49 7.04
C ILE A 29 1.18 12.49 8.50
N GLY A 30 1.96 11.92 9.42
CA GLY A 30 1.66 11.92 10.84
C GLY A 30 1.56 13.33 11.44
N ALA A 31 2.39 14.27 10.99
CA ALA A 31 2.35 15.67 11.43
C ALA A 31 1.16 16.44 10.85
N LEU A 32 0.82 16.22 9.57
CA LEU A 32 -0.33 16.87 8.92
C LEU A 32 -1.66 16.45 9.56
N TYR A 33 -1.75 15.19 9.98
CA TYR A 33 -2.94 14.58 10.56
C TYR A 33 -2.80 14.33 12.07
N PHE A 34 -2.02 15.16 12.75
CA PHE A 34 -1.74 15.00 14.17
C PHE A 34 -3.02 15.08 15.02
N ASP A 35 -3.18 14.11 15.93
CA ASP A 35 -4.28 14.03 16.90
C ASP A 35 -5.71 14.11 16.32
N ILE A 36 -5.92 13.63 15.09
CA ILE A 36 -7.26 13.64 14.46
C ILE A 36 -8.12 12.42 14.84
N GLY A 37 -7.48 11.31 15.22
CA GLY A 37 -8.11 10.01 15.33
C GLY A 37 -9.25 9.95 16.34
N ASN A 38 -9.24 10.79 17.38
CA ASN A 38 -10.23 10.81 18.46
C ASN A 38 -11.25 11.96 18.39
N ASP A 39 -11.13 12.84 17.38
CA ASP A 39 -11.99 14.01 17.22
C ASP A 39 -13.15 13.71 16.24
N GLY A 40 -14.38 13.71 16.76
CA GLY A 40 -15.62 13.49 16.00
C GLY A 40 -15.87 14.56 14.94
N ALA A 41 -15.36 15.78 15.13
CA ALA A 41 -15.50 16.84 14.13
C ALA A 41 -14.60 16.61 12.90
N LYS A 42 -13.55 15.80 13.03
CA LYS A 42 -12.52 15.58 12.00
C LYS A 42 -12.61 14.20 11.34
N VAL A 43 -13.77 13.53 11.43
CA VAL A 43 -13.96 12.19 10.86
C VAL A 43 -13.69 12.16 9.35
N LEU A 44 -14.14 13.16 8.59
CA LEU A 44 -13.86 13.24 7.16
C LEU A 44 -12.36 13.38 6.86
N SER A 45 -11.65 14.19 7.66
CA SER A 45 -10.18 14.33 7.56
C SER A 45 -9.48 13.03 7.90
N ASN A 46 -9.97 12.27 8.89
CA ASN A 46 -9.43 10.97 9.25
C ASN A 46 -9.66 9.93 8.14
N LEU A 47 -10.82 9.90 7.50
CA LEU A 47 -11.04 9.09 6.30
C LEU A 47 -10.06 9.47 5.17
N GLY A 48 -9.80 10.76 4.99
CA GLY A 48 -8.77 11.25 4.08
C GLY A 48 -7.38 10.70 4.41
N PHE A 49 -6.99 10.73 5.70
CA PHE A 49 -5.76 10.12 6.18
C PHE A 49 -5.68 8.62 5.85
N LEU A 50 -6.73 7.84 6.14
CA LEU A 50 -6.74 6.40 5.85
C LEU A 50 -6.50 6.13 4.37
N PHE A 51 -7.12 6.92 3.49
CA PHE A 51 -6.95 6.83 2.05
C PHE A 51 -5.53 7.19 1.60
N PHE A 52 -5.00 8.33 2.05
CA PHE A 52 -3.63 8.76 1.70
C PHE A 52 -2.55 7.80 2.20
N ASN A 53 -2.74 7.21 3.39
CA ASN A 53 -1.87 6.19 3.95
C ASN A 53 -1.74 4.97 3.00
N MET A 54 -2.87 4.49 2.46
CA MET A 54 -2.85 3.39 1.50
C MET A 54 -2.30 3.78 0.14
N LEU A 55 -2.63 4.98 -0.32
CA LEU A 55 -2.15 5.52 -1.58
C LEU A 55 -0.61 5.56 -1.56
N PHE A 56 -0.01 6.04 -0.48
CA PHE A 56 1.44 6.04 -0.30
C PHE A 56 2.02 4.62 -0.37
N LEU A 57 1.50 3.68 0.42
CA LEU A 57 1.97 2.29 0.44
C LEU A 57 1.84 1.59 -0.91
N MET A 58 0.75 1.85 -1.63
CA MET A 58 0.53 1.33 -2.98
C MET A 58 1.59 1.86 -3.94
N TYR A 59 1.74 3.18 -4.02
CA TYR A 59 2.63 3.81 -5.00
C TYR A 59 4.09 3.45 -4.74
N THR A 60 4.55 3.44 -3.49
CA THR A 60 5.94 3.08 -3.16
C THR A 60 6.22 1.62 -3.50
N SER A 61 5.31 0.71 -3.16
CA SER A 61 5.43 -0.72 -3.43
C SER A 61 5.45 -1.04 -4.93
N MET A 62 4.55 -0.41 -5.68
CA MET A 62 4.42 -0.60 -7.12
C MET A 62 5.59 0.02 -7.90
N THR A 63 6.00 1.24 -7.56
CA THR A 63 7.07 1.94 -8.29
C THR A 63 8.41 1.21 -8.15
N ILE A 64 8.72 0.70 -6.97
CA ILE A 64 10.01 0.03 -6.73
C ILE A 64 10.14 -1.26 -7.55
N THR A 65 9.07 -2.04 -7.64
CA THR A 65 9.05 -3.27 -8.45
C THR A 65 9.12 -3.00 -9.95
N ILE A 66 8.51 -1.90 -10.42
CA ILE A 66 8.60 -1.44 -11.81
C ILE A 66 10.02 -0.98 -12.17
N LEU A 67 10.74 -0.40 -11.23
CA LEU A 67 12.13 0.04 -11.46
C LEU A 67 13.11 -1.14 -11.45
N SER A 68 12.94 -2.11 -10.56
CA SER A 68 13.90 -3.21 -10.40
C SER A 68 13.69 -4.37 -11.37
N PHE A 69 12.45 -4.80 -11.59
CA PHE A 69 12.17 -6.04 -12.32
C PHE A 69 12.59 -6.01 -13.80
N PRO A 70 12.32 -4.95 -14.59
CA PRO A 70 12.76 -4.90 -15.98
C PRO A 70 14.28 -4.95 -16.15
N LEU A 71 15.04 -4.52 -15.13
CA LEU A 71 16.51 -4.57 -15.14
C LEU A 71 17.03 -6.01 -14.97
N GLU A 72 16.30 -6.86 -14.24
CA GLU A 72 16.63 -8.28 -14.07
C GLU A 72 16.14 -9.17 -15.22
N LEU A 73 15.12 -8.71 -15.96
CA LEU A 73 14.45 -9.48 -17.00
C LEU A 73 15.39 -10.05 -18.10
N PRO A 74 16.40 -9.32 -18.62
CA PRO A 74 17.32 -9.87 -19.62
C PRO A 74 18.16 -11.05 -19.10
N VAL A 75 18.50 -11.05 -17.81
CA VAL A 75 19.22 -12.16 -17.17
C VAL A 75 18.28 -13.35 -17.01
N LEU A 76 17.07 -13.12 -16.52
CA LEU A 76 16.04 -14.15 -16.38
C LEU A 76 15.77 -14.87 -17.71
N ILE A 77 15.63 -14.11 -18.80
CA ILE A 77 15.38 -14.66 -20.13
C ILE A 77 16.51 -15.62 -20.53
N LYS A 78 17.78 -15.23 -20.36
CA LYS A 78 18.94 -16.09 -20.67
C LYS A 78 18.98 -17.35 -19.82
N GLU A 79 18.77 -17.22 -18.52
CA GLU A 79 18.79 -18.36 -17.58
C GLU A 79 17.63 -19.34 -17.84
N HIS A 80 16.46 -18.83 -18.25
CA HIS A 80 15.31 -19.65 -18.62
C HIS A 80 15.53 -20.38 -19.95
N PHE A 81 16.07 -19.70 -20.97
CA PHE A 81 16.42 -20.33 -22.25
C PHE A 81 17.46 -21.45 -22.07
N ASN A 82 18.42 -21.28 -21.16
CA ASN A 82 19.39 -22.32 -20.80
C ASN A 82 18.82 -23.41 -19.87
N ARG A 83 17.53 -23.35 -19.52
CA ARG A 83 16.81 -24.29 -18.63
C ARG A 83 17.47 -24.49 -17.26
N TRP A 84 18.14 -23.47 -16.73
CA TRP A 84 18.78 -23.54 -15.41
C TRP A 84 17.75 -23.61 -14.27
N TYR A 85 16.56 -23.04 -14.47
CA TYR A 85 15.41 -23.18 -13.56
C TYR A 85 14.08 -22.81 -14.23
N CYS A 86 12.97 -23.24 -13.64
CA CYS A 86 11.61 -22.92 -14.09
C CYS A 86 11.20 -21.51 -13.66
N LEU A 87 10.41 -20.81 -14.51
CA LEU A 87 9.89 -19.46 -14.21
C LEU A 87 9.12 -19.40 -12.87
N ARG A 88 8.34 -20.44 -12.55
CA ARG A 88 7.59 -20.53 -11.29
C ARG A 88 8.50 -20.48 -10.06
N SER A 89 9.65 -21.16 -10.12
CA SER A 89 10.62 -21.19 -9.03
C SER A 89 11.29 -19.83 -8.84
N TYR A 90 11.53 -19.09 -9.93
CA TYR A 90 12.06 -17.74 -9.86
C TYR A 90 11.04 -16.77 -9.28
N TYR A 91 9.80 -16.80 -9.78
CA TYR A 91 8.71 -15.96 -9.28
C TYR A 91 8.48 -16.16 -7.77
N MET A 92 8.39 -17.41 -7.30
CA MET A 92 8.29 -17.68 -5.86
C MET A 92 9.51 -17.18 -5.09
N ALA A 93 10.71 -17.33 -5.66
CA ALA A 93 11.94 -16.90 -4.99
C ALA A 93 12.06 -15.38 -4.83
N ILE A 94 11.65 -14.60 -5.82
CA ILE A 94 11.71 -13.13 -5.77
C ILE A 94 10.59 -12.56 -4.89
N THR A 95 9.36 -13.08 -5.00
CA THR A 95 8.25 -12.65 -4.13
C THR A 95 8.55 -12.94 -2.65
N LEU A 96 9.06 -14.14 -2.34
CA LEU A 96 9.40 -14.49 -0.96
C LEU A 96 10.64 -13.75 -0.43
N SER A 97 11.58 -13.35 -1.28
CA SER A 97 12.72 -12.54 -0.84
C SER A 97 12.31 -11.12 -0.51
N ASP A 98 11.35 -10.55 -1.24
CA ASP A 98 10.97 -9.13 -1.11
C ASP A 98 9.92 -8.88 -0.02
N MET A 99 9.04 -9.86 0.22
CA MET A 99 8.02 -9.82 1.27
C MET A 99 8.52 -9.38 2.66
N PRO A 100 9.60 -9.95 3.24
CA PRO A 100 10.07 -9.57 4.57
C PRO A 100 10.54 -8.11 4.62
N PHE A 101 11.23 -7.63 3.58
CA PHE A 101 11.69 -6.25 3.52
C PHE A 101 10.52 -5.28 3.41
N GLN A 102 9.54 -5.58 2.56
CA GLN A 102 8.32 -4.78 2.46
C GLN A 102 7.55 -4.75 3.77
N ALA A 103 7.45 -5.89 4.45
CA ALA A 103 6.78 -5.97 5.74
C ALA A 103 7.46 -5.07 6.77
N ILE A 104 8.79 -5.08 6.86
CA ILE A 104 9.55 -4.20 7.76
C ILE A 104 9.27 -2.72 7.46
N PHE A 105 9.37 -2.30 6.19
CA PHE A 105 9.12 -0.89 5.82
C PHE A 105 7.69 -0.46 6.09
N CYS A 106 6.72 -1.32 5.79
CA CYS A 106 5.31 -1.08 6.08
C CYS A 106 5.05 -0.98 7.59
N VAL A 107 5.61 -1.88 8.40
CA VAL A 107 5.46 -1.87 9.87
C VAL A 107 6.03 -0.58 10.46
N ILE A 108 7.23 -0.16 10.04
CA ILE A 108 7.86 1.07 10.51
C ILE A 108 6.98 2.28 10.16
N TYR A 109 6.59 2.41 8.89
CA TYR A 109 5.73 3.51 8.43
C TYR A 109 4.39 3.55 9.15
N VAL A 110 3.67 2.42 9.20
CA VAL A 110 2.35 2.31 9.83
C VAL A 110 2.43 2.63 11.31
N SER A 111 3.47 2.16 12.01
CA SER A 111 3.65 2.46 13.44
C SER A 111 3.79 3.97 13.68
N ILE A 112 4.58 4.67 12.85
CA ILE A 112 4.74 6.13 12.96
C ILE A 112 3.40 6.83 12.79
N VAL A 113 2.70 6.59 11.67
CA VAL A 113 1.46 7.31 11.35
C VAL A 113 0.31 6.95 12.29
N TYR A 114 0.20 5.69 12.72
CA TYR A 114 -0.91 5.24 13.58
C TYR A 114 -0.87 5.92 14.95
N PHE A 115 0.31 5.98 15.57
CA PHE A 115 0.48 6.62 16.86
C PHE A 115 0.46 8.15 16.77
N MET A 116 1.06 8.76 15.74
CA MET A 116 1.04 10.23 15.57
C MET A 116 -0.37 10.77 15.30
N THR A 117 -1.20 10.03 14.57
CA THR A 117 -2.58 10.45 14.28
C THR A 117 -3.56 10.11 15.40
N SER A 118 -3.09 9.59 16.55
CA SER A 118 -3.90 9.24 17.74
C SER A 118 -4.99 8.19 17.50
N GLN A 119 -4.78 7.25 16.57
CA GLN A 119 -5.75 6.16 16.36
C GLN A 119 -5.90 5.30 17.62
N PRO A 120 -7.02 4.54 17.77
CA PRO A 120 -7.28 3.74 18.96
C PRO A 120 -6.12 2.81 19.32
N PRO A 121 -5.55 2.89 20.54
CA PRO A 121 -4.35 2.12 20.91
C PRO A 121 -4.61 0.62 21.15
N GLU A 122 -5.76 0.09 20.73
CA GLU A 122 -6.12 -1.31 20.88
C GLU A 122 -5.31 -2.19 19.92
N MET A 123 -4.59 -3.18 20.46
CA MET A 123 -3.72 -4.08 19.67
C MET A 123 -4.47 -4.79 18.54
N PHE A 124 -5.73 -5.19 18.78
CA PHE A 124 -6.55 -5.85 17.75
C PHE A 124 -6.82 -4.93 16.55
N ARG A 125 -7.15 -3.65 16.80
CA ARG A 125 -7.39 -2.65 15.76
C ARG A 125 -6.11 -2.32 15.00
N PHE A 126 -5.01 -2.15 15.73
CA PHE A 126 -3.70 -1.95 15.15
C PHE A 126 -3.30 -3.11 14.23
N ALA A 127 -3.51 -4.36 14.67
CA ALA A 127 -3.19 -5.54 13.87
C ALA A 127 -4.05 -5.63 12.59
N MET A 128 -5.34 -5.33 12.65
CA MET A 128 -6.21 -5.29 11.46
C MET A 128 -5.81 -4.16 10.50
N PHE A 129 -5.48 -2.98 11.03
CA PHE A 129 -5.02 -1.84 10.25
C PHE A 129 -3.70 -2.16 9.54
N LEU A 130 -2.72 -2.68 10.29
CA LEU A 130 -1.42 -3.11 9.77
C LEU A 130 -1.58 -4.24 8.74
N GLY A 131 -2.41 -5.23 9.02
CA GLY A 131 -2.70 -6.33 8.10
C GLY A 131 -3.28 -5.85 6.77
N SER A 132 -4.23 -4.91 6.82
CA SER A 132 -4.80 -4.29 5.61
C SER A 132 -3.72 -3.54 4.80
N CYS A 133 -2.87 -2.77 5.48
CA CYS A 133 -1.74 -2.04 4.85
C CYS A 133 -0.71 -2.98 4.21
N LEU A 134 -0.39 -4.10 4.87
CA LEU A 134 0.52 -5.13 4.35
C LEU A 134 -0.06 -5.81 3.10
N LEU A 135 -1.33 -6.20 3.13
CA LEU A 135 -1.99 -6.84 2.00
C LEU A 135 -2.03 -5.92 0.76
N ILE A 136 -2.37 -4.64 0.95
CA ILE A 136 -2.34 -3.65 -0.13
C ILE A 136 -0.93 -3.53 -0.71
N SER A 137 0.08 -3.47 0.15
CA SER A 137 1.49 -3.40 -0.27
C SER A 137 1.89 -4.60 -1.13
N PHE A 138 1.54 -5.82 -0.71
CA PHE A 138 1.88 -7.05 -1.45
C PHE A 138 1.12 -7.16 -2.78
N VAL A 139 -0.15 -6.77 -2.82
CA VAL A 139 -0.92 -6.72 -4.07
C VAL A 139 -0.32 -5.67 -5.01
N ALA A 140 0.02 -4.48 -4.51
CA ALA A 140 0.65 -3.43 -5.30
C ALA A 140 2.03 -3.84 -5.86
N GLN A 141 2.83 -4.59 -5.10
CA GLN A 141 4.06 -5.20 -5.62
C GLN A 141 3.78 -6.19 -6.75
N SER A 142 2.75 -7.02 -6.60
CA SER A 142 2.38 -8.00 -7.63
C SER A 142 1.92 -7.33 -8.92
N VAL A 143 1.14 -6.24 -8.82
CA VAL A 143 0.78 -5.39 -9.96
C VAL A 143 2.02 -4.76 -10.59
N GLY A 144 2.96 -4.26 -9.78
CA GLY A 144 4.21 -3.70 -10.28
C GLY A 144 5.10 -4.73 -10.99
N LEU A 145 5.13 -5.99 -10.53
CA LEU A 145 5.80 -7.10 -11.25
C LEU A 145 5.16 -7.36 -12.62
N VAL A 146 3.83 -7.33 -12.72
CA VAL A 146 3.13 -7.50 -14.00
C VAL A 146 3.48 -6.36 -14.96
N VAL A 147 3.44 -5.11 -14.49
CA VAL A 147 3.81 -3.95 -15.32
C VAL A 147 5.29 -4.00 -15.71
N GLY A 148 6.17 -4.33 -14.77
CA GLY A 148 7.60 -4.45 -15.02
C GLY A 148 7.96 -5.60 -15.98
N ALA A 149 7.14 -6.67 -16.03
CA ALA A 149 7.32 -7.73 -17.01
C ALA A 149 6.84 -7.34 -18.41
N ALA A 150 5.81 -6.50 -18.49
CA ALA A 150 5.18 -6.12 -19.76
C ALA A 150 5.83 -4.90 -20.43
N MET A 151 6.47 -4.03 -19.65
CA MET A 151 6.91 -2.70 -20.10
C MET A 151 8.37 -2.41 -19.76
N ASN A 152 9.01 -1.56 -20.58
CA ASN A 152 10.30 -0.96 -20.21
C ASN A 152 10.13 0.02 -19.06
N VAL A 153 11.21 0.28 -18.31
CA VAL A 153 11.21 1.13 -17.10
C VAL A 153 10.51 2.47 -17.31
N GLN A 154 10.86 3.22 -18.37
CA GLN A 154 10.29 4.53 -18.66
C GLN A 154 8.76 4.48 -18.87
N ASN A 155 8.28 3.50 -19.65
CA ASN A 155 6.86 3.34 -19.92
C ASN A 155 6.11 2.81 -18.69
N GLY A 156 6.73 1.91 -17.92
CA GLY A 156 6.14 1.35 -16.71
C GLY A 156 5.91 2.42 -15.63
N VAL A 157 6.90 3.29 -15.41
CA VAL A 157 6.80 4.39 -14.42
C VAL A 157 5.72 5.40 -14.80
N PHE A 158 5.48 5.62 -16.10
CA PHE A 158 4.39 6.47 -16.57
C PHE A 158 3.02 5.79 -16.51
N LEU A 159 2.92 4.56 -17.03
CA LEU A 159 1.65 3.87 -17.23
C LEU A 159 1.06 3.36 -15.91
N ALA A 160 1.88 2.92 -14.96
CA ALA A 160 1.36 2.31 -13.74
C ALA A 160 0.53 3.28 -12.87
N PRO A 161 0.95 4.53 -12.63
CA PRO A 161 0.07 5.53 -12.00
C PRO A 161 -1.21 5.79 -12.80
N VAL A 162 -1.14 5.87 -14.12
CA VAL A 162 -2.32 6.09 -14.96
C VAL A 162 -3.32 4.94 -14.83
N MET A 163 -2.82 3.70 -14.80
CA MET A 163 -3.63 2.50 -14.62
C MET A 163 -4.18 2.35 -13.21
N SER A 164 -3.57 2.96 -12.19
CA SER A 164 -4.08 2.92 -10.82
C SER A 164 -5.21 3.92 -10.55
N VAL A 165 -5.34 4.99 -11.36
CA VAL A 165 -6.37 6.03 -11.20
C VAL A 165 -7.80 5.45 -11.19
N PRO A 166 -8.23 4.59 -12.12
CA PRO A 166 -9.56 4.00 -12.06
C PRO A 166 -9.81 3.25 -10.73
N PHE A 167 -8.84 2.46 -10.27
CA PHE A 167 -8.96 1.73 -9.01
C PHE A 167 -9.04 2.66 -7.79
N LEU A 168 -8.37 3.81 -7.84
CA LEU A 168 -8.45 4.86 -6.82
C LEU A 168 -9.82 5.54 -6.82
N LEU A 169 -10.36 5.89 -7.99
CA LEU A 169 -11.68 6.53 -8.11
C LEU A 169 -12.80 5.61 -7.61
N PHE A 170 -12.70 4.31 -7.92
CA PHE A 170 -13.67 3.29 -7.52
C PHE A 170 -13.41 2.69 -6.13
N SER A 171 -12.56 3.32 -5.31
CA SER A 171 -12.22 2.86 -3.94
C SER A 171 -13.31 3.11 -2.90
N GLY A 172 -14.32 3.93 -3.22
CA GLY A 172 -15.38 4.35 -2.30
C GLY A 172 -15.10 5.65 -1.54
N PHE A 173 -13.87 6.19 -1.60
CA PHE A 173 -13.54 7.48 -0.99
C PHE A 173 -13.96 8.68 -1.86
N PHE A 174 -13.65 8.66 -3.17
CA PHE A 174 -13.96 9.77 -4.08
C PHE A 174 -15.38 9.76 -4.63
N VAL A 175 -15.93 8.57 -4.87
CA VAL A 175 -17.28 8.36 -5.41
C VAL A 175 -17.98 7.32 -4.55
N SER A 176 -19.16 7.66 -4.04
CA SER A 176 -20.00 6.73 -3.30
C SER A 176 -20.54 5.64 -4.23
N PHE A 177 -20.72 4.42 -3.71
CA PHE A 177 -21.15 3.28 -4.52
C PHE A 177 -22.53 3.45 -5.17
N ASP A 178 -23.41 4.23 -4.52
CA ASP A 178 -24.75 4.51 -5.01
C ASP A 178 -24.75 5.48 -6.20
N ALA A 179 -23.75 6.37 -6.27
CA ALA A 179 -23.58 7.30 -7.38
C ALA A 179 -22.95 6.65 -8.62
N ILE A 180 -22.37 5.45 -8.49
CA ILE A 180 -21.72 4.74 -9.61
C ILE A 180 -22.78 4.11 -10.52
N PRO A 181 -22.77 4.42 -11.83
CA PRO A 181 -23.65 3.78 -12.79
C PRO A 181 -23.51 2.26 -12.79
N ILE A 182 -24.62 1.54 -12.93
CA ILE A 182 -24.69 0.07 -12.80
C ILE A 182 -23.67 -0.63 -13.73
N TYR A 183 -23.45 -0.10 -14.94
CA TYR A 183 -22.51 -0.68 -15.90
C TYR A 183 -21.02 -0.53 -15.52
N LEU A 184 -20.65 0.37 -14.60
CA LEU A 184 -19.27 0.53 -14.09
C LEU A 184 -19.07 -0.11 -12.71
N ARG A 185 -20.15 -0.52 -12.04
CA ARG A 185 -20.09 -1.03 -10.66
C ARG A 185 -19.19 -2.26 -10.51
N TRP A 186 -19.04 -3.08 -11.55
CA TRP A 186 -18.17 -4.25 -11.52
C TRP A 186 -16.68 -3.90 -11.27
N ILE A 187 -16.20 -2.73 -11.74
CA ILE A 187 -14.80 -2.29 -11.56
C ILE A 187 -14.47 -2.10 -10.08
N THR A 188 -15.47 -1.72 -9.27
CA THR A 188 -15.29 -1.55 -7.82
C THR A 188 -14.87 -2.86 -7.13
N TYR A 189 -15.30 -4.02 -7.64
CA TYR A 189 -14.93 -5.33 -7.08
C TYR A 189 -13.53 -5.78 -7.52
N LEU A 190 -12.97 -5.18 -8.59
CA LEU A 190 -11.60 -5.44 -9.02
C LEU A 190 -10.58 -4.58 -8.25
N SER A 191 -11.02 -3.47 -7.65
CA SER A 191 -10.15 -2.56 -6.92
C SER A 191 -9.72 -3.15 -5.56
N TYR A 192 -8.46 -3.58 -5.45
CA TYR A 192 -7.88 -3.95 -4.15
C TYR A 192 -7.77 -2.75 -3.19
N ILE A 193 -7.76 -1.53 -3.71
CA ILE A 193 -7.74 -0.29 -2.93
C ILE A 193 -9.05 -0.11 -2.18
N ARG A 194 -10.19 -0.48 -2.80
CA ARG A 194 -11.49 -0.50 -2.14
C ARG A 194 -11.46 -1.34 -0.88
N TYR A 195 -11.06 -2.61 -1.01
CA TYR A 195 -11.00 -3.54 0.12
C TYR A 195 -10.01 -3.08 1.20
N GLY A 196 -8.90 -2.49 0.78
CA GLY A 196 -7.96 -1.81 1.68
C GLY A 196 -8.62 -0.69 2.48
N PHE A 197 -9.31 0.22 1.77
CA PHE A 197 -9.99 1.38 2.34
C PHE A 197 -11.05 0.98 3.35
N GLU A 198 -11.99 0.13 2.92
CA GLU A 198 -13.02 -0.44 3.78
C GLU A 198 -12.40 -1.17 4.98
N GLY A 199 -11.34 -1.96 4.78
CA GLY A 199 -10.66 -2.71 5.83
C GLY A 199 -10.07 -1.81 6.93
N THR A 200 -9.34 -0.76 6.57
CA THR A 200 -8.82 0.17 7.58
C THR A 200 -9.91 1.04 8.21
N ALA A 201 -10.94 1.42 7.46
CA ALA A 201 -12.05 2.19 8.00
C ALA A 201 -12.83 1.36 9.04
N LEU A 202 -13.06 0.08 8.76
CA LEU A 202 -13.65 -0.86 9.71
C LEU A 202 -12.75 -1.07 10.93
N ALA A 203 -11.43 -1.23 10.75
CA ALA A 203 -10.50 -1.35 11.87
C ALA A 203 -10.53 -0.11 12.80
N THR A 204 -10.64 1.08 12.21
CA THR A 204 -10.64 2.37 12.93
C THR A 204 -11.97 2.70 13.59
N TYR A 205 -13.11 2.41 12.96
CA TYR A 205 -14.43 2.88 13.44
C TYR A 205 -15.35 1.78 13.95
N SER A 206 -15.20 0.53 13.52
CA SER A 206 -16.10 -0.58 13.87
C SER A 206 -15.77 -1.21 15.23
N PHE A 207 -16.28 -2.41 15.51
CA PHE A 207 -15.96 -3.21 16.70
C PHE A 207 -16.25 -2.53 18.05
N ASN A 208 -17.42 -1.91 18.22
CA ASN A 208 -17.85 -1.25 19.46
C ASN A 208 -16.86 -0.20 19.99
N ARG A 209 -16.29 0.61 19.08
CA ARG A 209 -15.46 1.76 19.50
C ARG A 209 -16.29 2.72 20.35
N THR A 210 -15.70 3.25 21.41
CA THR A 210 -16.31 4.32 22.20
C THR A 210 -16.64 5.52 21.32
N LYS A 211 -17.75 6.20 21.59
CA LYS A 211 -18.12 7.43 20.86
C LYS A 211 -16.97 8.43 20.87
N LEU A 212 -16.72 9.03 19.70
CA LEU A 212 -15.66 10.01 19.53
C LEU A 212 -15.97 11.26 20.37
N LYS A 213 -14.92 11.94 20.83
CA LYS A 213 -15.10 13.21 21.54
C LYS A 213 -15.40 14.29 20.49
N CYS A 214 -16.46 15.04 20.71
CA CYS A 214 -16.82 16.18 19.87
C CYS A 214 -16.49 17.48 20.63
N TYR A 215 -15.62 18.30 20.06
CA TYR A 215 -15.28 19.62 20.63
C TYR A 215 -16.16 20.75 20.07
N GLN A 216 -17.08 20.44 19.16
CA GLN A 216 -18.05 21.37 18.57
C GLN A 216 -19.45 21.16 19.18
N THR A 217 -20.34 22.13 18.98
CA THR A 217 -21.73 22.06 19.47
C THR A 217 -22.54 20.93 18.84
N TYR A 218 -22.18 20.49 17.63
CA TYR A 218 -22.76 19.34 16.95
C TYR A 218 -21.70 18.63 16.11
N CYS A 219 -21.57 17.32 16.27
CA CYS A 219 -20.83 16.44 15.35
C CYS A 219 -21.82 15.46 14.74
N HIS A 220 -21.78 15.34 13.40
CA HIS A 220 -22.63 14.39 12.69
C HIS A 220 -22.19 12.94 12.92
N PHE A 221 -20.90 12.73 13.22
CA PHE A 221 -20.26 11.43 13.40
C PHE A 221 -19.77 11.25 14.85
#